data_AF-A0ABD1XPD2-F1
#
_entry.id   AF-A0ABD1XPD2-F1
#
_cell.length_a   1.000
_cell.length_b   1.000
_cell.length_c   1.000
_cell.angle_alpha   90.00
_cell.angle_beta   90.00
_cell.angle_gamma   90.00
#
_symmetry.space_group_name_H-M   'P 1'
#
loop_
_entity.id
_entity.type
_entity.pdbx_description
1 polymer ?
#
loop_
_entity_poly.entity_id
_entity_poly.type
_entity_poly.pdbx_seq_one_letter_code
_entity_poly.pdbx_strand_id
1 'polypeptide(L)'
;MDSNNSDANLHSHDTNSSSEDEANSDDDIDDLFEVLRMDKCTFLKLLDRVKDHSIFQNESSHPQALVVVQLAVALDRLGHEGNGVCNERSKELWGVSHGTIVNYTKRVLVAIEDRLAGELK
;
A
#
# COMPACT_ATOMS: atom_id res chain seq x y z
N MET A 1 56.10 3.21 31.93
CA MET A 1 54.96 2.92 32.81
C MET A 1 54.24 4.23 33.03
N ASP A 2 53.32 4.47 32.10
CA ASP A 2 51.93 4.89 32.33
C ASP A 2 51.59 6.22 33.01
N SER A 3 50.76 6.95 32.26
CA SER A 3 49.61 7.77 32.72
C SER A 3 49.89 9.19 33.22
N ASN A 4 49.06 10.21 32.99
CA ASN A 4 47.95 10.49 32.08
C ASN A 4 47.61 12.00 32.23
N ASN A 5 47.39 12.67 31.10
CA ASN A 5 46.35 13.68 30.77
C ASN A 5 45.98 14.85 31.71
N SER A 6 45.98 16.09 31.18
CA SER A 6 44.83 17.02 31.29
C SER A 6 44.99 18.28 30.41
N ASP A 7 44.00 18.45 29.53
CA ASP A 7 43.29 19.68 29.15
C ASP A 7 44.05 20.89 28.58
N ALA A 8 43.81 21.15 27.29
CA ALA A 8 42.81 22.12 26.84
C ALA A 8 43.10 22.52 25.38
N ASN A 9 42.49 21.82 24.42
CA ASN A 9 42.33 22.37 23.08
C ASN A 9 40.85 22.67 22.86
N LEU A 10 40.49 23.91 23.15
CA LEU A 10 39.27 24.55 22.67
C LEU A 10 39.49 24.91 21.19
N HIS A 11 38.87 24.16 20.28
CA HIS A 11 38.53 24.71 18.98
C HIS A 11 37.19 24.14 18.48
N SER A 12 36.26 25.07 18.34
CA SER A 12 34.92 24.95 17.78
C SER A 12 34.90 24.32 16.40
N HIS A 13 33.87 23.54 16.09
CA HIS A 13 33.01 23.88 14.97
C HIS A 13 31.67 23.18 15.09
N ASP A 14 30.62 23.99 15.04
CA ASP A 14 29.26 23.56 14.81
C ASP A 14 29.19 22.71 13.54
N THR A 15 28.69 21.49 13.67
CA THR A 15 28.04 20.78 12.57
C THR A 15 26.70 20.29 13.08
N ASN A 16 25.72 21.18 13.00
CA ASN A 16 24.35 20.91 12.63
C ASN A 16 23.96 19.41 12.65
N SER A 17 23.61 18.86 13.80
CA SER A 17 22.82 17.63 13.85
C SER A 17 21.38 18.00 13.54
N SER A 18 21.12 18.27 12.25
CA SER A 18 19.84 17.89 11.67
C SER A 18 19.80 16.37 11.76
N SER A 19 19.08 15.84 12.74
CA SER A 19 18.59 14.47 12.67
C SER A 19 17.64 14.45 11.47
N GLU A 20 18.21 14.13 10.32
CA GLU A 20 17.47 13.71 9.13
C GLU A 20 16.81 12.37 9.48
N ASP A 21 15.63 12.46 10.09
CA ASP A 21 14.59 11.43 10.03
C ASP A 21 14.08 11.34 8.57
N GLU A 22 14.98 11.15 7.62
CA GLU A 22 14.65 10.78 6.24
C GLU A 22 14.32 9.29 6.28
N ALA A 23 13.06 8.99 6.60
CA ALA A 23 12.46 7.69 6.40
C ALA A 23 12.72 7.27 4.95
N ASN A 24 13.61 6.29 4.77
CA ASN A 24 14.00 5.74 3.49
C ASN A 24 12.77 5.05 2.88
N SER A 25 11.97 5.81 2.14
CA SER A 25 10.56 5.54 1.85
C SER A 25 10.36 4.57 0.67
N ASP A 26 11.45 4.18 0.02
CA ASP A 26 11.43 3.26 -1.10
C ASP A 26 11.29 1.79 -0.64
N ASP A 27 11.89 1.44 0.51
CA ASP A 27 11.83 0.06 1.06
C ASP A 27 10.38 -0.33 1.45
N ASP A 28 9.63 0.58 2.08
CA ASP A 28 8.23 0.35 2.46
C ASP A 28 7.28 0.16 1.26
N ILE A 29 7.63 0.75 0.11
CA ILE A 29 6.82 0.65 -1.11
C ILE A 29 7.01 -0.72 -1.77
N ASP A 30 8.21 -1.27 -1.72
CA ASP A 30 8.49 -2.60 -2.27
C ASP A 30 7.80 -3.69 -1.44
N ASP A 31 7.81 -3.58 -0.11
CA ASP A 31 7.09 -4.46 0.82
C ASP A 31 5.58 -4.52 0.51
N LEU A 32 4.98 -3.38 0.10
CA LEU A 32 3.59 -3.34 -0.31
C LEU A 32 3.33 -4.23 -1.54
N PHE A 33 4.16 -4.11 -2.57
CA PHE A 33 3.98 -4.87 -3.82
C PHE A 33 4.28 -6.36 -3.66
N GLU A 34 5.13 -6.74 -2.71
CA GLU A 34 5.28 -8.14 -2.30
C GLU A 34 3.98 -8.72 -1.73
N VAL A 35 3.29 -7.97 -0.85
CA VAL A 35 1.99 -8.37 -0.30
C VAL A 35 0.92 -8.45 -1.38
N LEU A 36 0.92 -7.52 -2.33
CA LEU A 36 -0.03 -7.53 -3.46
C LEU A 36 0.26 -8.65 -4.48
N ARG A 37 1.41 -9.34 -4.37
CA ARG A 37 1.89 -10.35 -5.34
C ARG A 37 1.91 -9.82 -6.78
N MET A 38 2.17 -8.51 -6.94
CA MET A 38 2.09 -7.81 -8.22
C MET A 38 3.10 -6.67 -8.25
N ASP A 39 3.82 -6.50 -9.35
CA ASP A 39 4.73 -5.38 -9.51
C ASP A 39 3.99 -4.04 -9.67
N LYS A 40 4.68 -2.95 -9.28
CA LYS A 40 4.16 -1.58 -9.34
C LYS A 40 3.65 -1.18 -10.74
N CYS A 41 4.37 -1.54 -11.80
CA CYS A 41 3.98 -1.14 -13.15
C CYS A 41 2.70 -1.82 -13.60
N THR A 42 2.56 -3.12 -13.32
CA THR A 42 1.33 -3.88 -13.62
C THR A 42 0.16 -3.39 -12.79
N PHE A 43 0.38 -3.11 -11.50
CA PHE A 43 -0.63 -2.53 -10.62
C PHE A 43 -1.17 -1.20 -11.15
N LEU A 44 -0.29 -0.28 -11.55
CA LEU A 44 -0.68 1.03 -12.10
C LEU A 44 -1.44 0.89 -13.42
N LYS A 45 -1.04 -0.04 -14.31
CA LYS A 45 -1.78 -0.33 -15.54
C LYS A 45 -3.18 -0.89 -15.26
N LEU A 46 -3.30 -1.78 -14.28
CA LEU A 46 -4.59 -2.32 -13.87
C LEU A 46 -5.47 -1.22 -13.28
N LEU A 47 -4.92 -0.39 -12.40
CA LEU A 47 -5.60 0.74 -11.81
C LEU A 47 -6.13 1.70 -12.89
N ASP A 48 -5.31 2.05 -13.87
CA ASP A 48 -5.70 2.95 -14.97
C ASP A 48 -6.87 2.39 -15.78
N ARG A 49 -6.92 1.06 -15.96
CA ARG A 49 -8.03 0.39 -16.63
C ARG A 49 -9.32 0.42 -15.82
N VAL A 50 -9.26 0.26 -14.50
CA VAL A 50 -10.47 0.08 -13.67
C VAL A 50 -10.94 1.35 -12.95
N LYS A 51 -10.09 2.37 -12.78
CA LYS A 51 -10.37 3.56 -11.95
C LYS A 51 -11.66 4.31 -12.31
N ASP A 52 -12.00 4.36 -13.60
CA ASP A 52 -13.17 5.10 -14.11
C ASP A 52 -14.45 4.25 -14.15
N HIS A 53 -14.43 3.05 -13.56
CA HIS A 53 -15.59 2.16 -13.55
C HIS A 53 -16.67 2.69 -12.59
N SER A 54 -17.93 2.69 -13.02
CA SER A 54 -19.07 3.22 -12.25
C SER A 54 -19.30 2.48 -10.93
N ILE A 55 -18.84 1.23 -10.79
CA ILE A 55 -18.91 0.45 -9.54
C ILE A 55 -18.16 1.10 -8.36
N PHE A 56 -17.17 1.95 -8.65
CA PHE A 56 -16.43 2.72 -7.66
C PHE A 56 -17.05 4.09 -7.38
N GLN A 57 -18.14 4.43 -8.07
CA GLN A 57 -18.91 5.63 -7.83
C GLN A 57 -20.13 5.30 -6.96
N ASN A 58 -20.59 6.29 -6.24
CA ASN A 58 -21.72 6.19 -5.34
C ASN A 58 -22.56 7.45 -5.46
N GLU A 59 -23.88 7.30 -5.56
CA GLU A 59 -24.84 8.40 -5.56
C GLU A 59 -25.09 8.99 -4.16
N SER A 60 -24.30 8.61 -3.15
CA SER A 60 -24.44 9.11 -1.79
C SER A 60 -23.50 10.27 -1.47
N SER A 61 -23.89 11.08 -0.49
CA SER A 61 -23.05 12.14 0.09
C SER A 61 -21.82 11.63 0.86
N HIS A 62 -21.70 10.33 1.10
CA HIS A 62 -20.57 9.74 1.80
C HIS A 62 -19.47 9.33 0.80
N PRO A 63 -18.24 9.84 0.98
CA PRO A 63 -17.12 9.46 0.12
C PRO A 63 -16.88 7.96 0.15
N GLN A 64 -16.78 7.32 -1.02
CA GLN A 64 -16.23 5.97 -1.10
C GLN A 64 -14.71 6.00 -0.93
N ALA A 65 -14.14 4.89 -0.46
CA ALA A 65 -12.69 4.73 -0.44
C ALA A 65 -12.09 4.81 -1.84
N LEU A 66 -10.84 5.29 -1.92
CA LEU A 66 -10.11 5.43 -3.17
C LEU A 66 -10.00 4.09 -3.91
N VAL A 67 -10.12 4.11 -5.24
CA VAL A 67 -10.05 2.89 -6.06
C VAL A 67 -8.73 2.16 -5.87
N VAL A 68 -7.63 2.90 -5.72
CA VAL A 68 -6.30 2.34 -5.43
C VAL A 68 -6.28 1.48 -4.17
N VAL A 69 -6.96 1.92 -3.10
CA VAL A 69 -7.06 1.17 -1.84
C VAL A 69 -7.94 -0.06 -2.01
N GLN A 70 -9.09 0.10 -2.69
CA GLN A 70 -9.97 -1.04 -2.97
C GLN A 70 -9.25 -2.12 -3.79
N LEU A 71 -8.46 -1.70 -4.78
CA LEU A 71 -7.65 -2.59 -5.63
C LEU A 71 -6.55 -3.29 -4.84
N ALA A 72 -5.80 -2.56 -4.01
CA ALA A 72 -4.72 -3.13 -3.21
C ALA A 72 -5.26 -4.17 -2.19
N VAL A 73 -6.34 -3.85 -1.48
CA VAL A 73 -7.00 -4.79 -0.56
C VAL A 73 -7.50 -6.05 -1.29
N ALA A 74 -8.06 -5.88 -2.49
CA ALA A 74 -8.52 -7.02 -3.29
C ALA A 74 -7.36 -7.93 -3.74
N LEU A 75 -6.24 -7.34 -4.16
CA LEU A 75 -5.05 -8.09 -4.60
C LEU A 75 -4.34 -8.80 -3.44
N ASP A 76 -4.16 -8.14 -2.29
CA ASP A 76 -3.67 -8.79 -1.06
C ASP A 76 -4.51 -10.02 -0.73
N ARG A 77 -5.84 -9.88 -0.74
CA ARG A 77 -6.74 -10.99 -0.49
C ARG A 77 -6.59 -12.12 -1.52
N LEU A 78 -6.55 -11.82 -2.81
CA LEU A 78 -6.42 -12.81 -3.88
C LEU A 78 -5.04 -13.51 -3.87
N GLY A 79 -3.99 -12.81 -3.46
CA GLY A 79 -2.63 -13.33 -3.36
C GLY A 79 -2.38 -14.20 -2.13
N HIS A 80 -3.20 -14.08 -1.08
CA HIS A 80 -3.02 -14.77 0.20
C HIS A 80 -4.11 -15.78 0.57
N GLU A 81 -5.34 -15.68 0.03
CA GLU A 81 -6.44 -16.59 0.37
C GLU A 81 -6.52 -17.82 -0.56
N GLY A 82 -5.71 -18.85 -0.27
CA GLY A 82 -5.83 -20.17 -0.93
C GLY A 82 -6.89 -21.10 -0.33
N ASN A 83 -7.37 -20.84 0.90
CA ASN A 83 -8.29 -21.77 1.60
C ASN A 83 -9.12 -21.13 2.74
N GLY A 84 -9.45 -19.83 2.64
CA GLY A 84 -10.26 -19.13 3.66
C GLY A 84 -9.54 -18.72 4.95
N VAL A 85 -8.23 -18.91 5.02
CA VAL A 85 -7.38 -18.63 6.19
C VAL A 85 -6.44 -17.46 5.89
N CYS A 86 -6.93 -16.22 5.88
CA CYS A 86 -6.11 -15.02 6.22
C CYS A 86 -6.90 -13.70 6.38
N ASN A 87 -8.20 -13.74 6.71
CA ASN A 87 -8.99 -12.50 6.81
C ASN A 87 -8.57 -11.57 7.96
N GLU A 88 -7.97 -12.10 9.04
CA GLU A 88 -7.53 -11.29 10.20
C GLU A 88 -6.35 -10.39 9.83
N ARG A 89 -5.35 -10.93 9.12
CA ARG A 89 -4.13 -10.20 8.71
C ARG A 89 -4.47 -8.99 7.84
N SER A 90 -5.36 -9.15 6.86
CA SER A 90 -5.76 -8.06 5.97
C SER A 90 -6.51 -6.95 6.72
N LYS A 91 -7.27 -7.26 7.79
CA LYS A 91 -7.89 -6.22 8.61
C LYS A 91 -6.84 -5.38 9.34
N GLU A 92 -5.84 -6.03 9.91
CA GLU A 92 -4.76 -5.36 10.64
C GLU A 92 -3.92 -4.50 9.70
N LEU A 93 -3.56 -5.05 8.53
CA LEU A 93 -2.75 -4.36 7.54
C LEU A 93 -3.46 -3.12 6.95
N TRP A 94 -4.75 -3.24 6.62
CA TRP A 94 -5.48 -2.20 5.89
C TRP A 94 -6.38 -1.34 6.78
N GLY A 95 -6.54 -1.68 8.06
CA GLY A 95 -7.41 -0.97 8.99
C GLY A 95 -8.91 -1.02 8.63
N VAL A 96 -9.34 -2.02 7.86
CA VAL A 96 -10.73 -2.14 7.36
C VAL A 96 -11.45 -3.36 7.92
N SER A 97 -12.78 -3.26 8.02
CA SER A 97 -13.61 -4.39 8.47
C SER A 97 -13.66 -5.52 7.43
N HIS A 98 -14.01 -6.73 7.87
CA HIS A 98 -14.17 -7.89 6.97
C HIS A 98 -15.18 -7.63 5.85
N GLY A 99 -16.34 -7.06 6.19
CA GLY A 99 -17.37 -6.73 5.20
C GLY A 99 -16.87 -5.74 4.16
N THR A 100 -15.99 -4.81 4.56
CA THR A 100 -15.33 -3.86 3.67
C THR A 100 -14.38 -4.55 2.71
N ILE A 101 -13.52 -5.46 3.21
CA ILE A 101 -12.61 -6.27 2.38
C ILE A 101 -13.40 -7.03 1.31
N VAL A 102 -14.47 -7.73 1.72
CA VAL A 102 -15.32 -8.49 0.80
C VAL A 102 -15.97 -7.58 -0.25
N ASN A 103 -16.43 -6.39 0.16
CA ASN A 103 -17.04 -5.43 -0.75
C ASN A 103 -16.01 -4.91 -1.78
N TYR A 104 -14.80 -4.57 -1.35
CA TYR A 104 -13.73 -4.12 -2.25
C TYR A 104 -13.35 -5.22 -3.24
N THR A 105 -13.18 -6.47 -2.79
CA THR A 105 -12.91 -7.60 -3.69
C THR A 105 -14.00 -7.74 -4.75
N LYS A 106 -15.27 -7.70 -4.37
CA LYS A 106 -16.40 -7.83 -5.32
C LYS A 106 -16.38 -6.73 -6.39
N ARG A 107 -16.18 -5.48 -5.98
CA ARG A 107 -16.16 -4.33 -6.89
C ARG A 107 -15.01 -4.41 -7.89
N VAL A 108 -13.83 -4.80 -7.40
CA VAL A 108 -12.65 -5.00 -8.24
C VAL A 108 -12.86 -6.13 -9.24
N LEU A 109 -13.40 -7.27 -8.81
CA LEU A 109 -13.68 -8.38 -9.73
C LEU A 109 -14.69 -7.99 -10.81
N VAL A 110 -15.78 -7.30 -10.45
CA VAL A 110 -16.76 -6.79 -11.43
C VAL A 110 -16.10 -5.82 -12.41
N ALA A 111 -15.31 -4.86 -11.93
CA ALA A 111 -14.64 -3.90 -12.81
C ALA A 111 -13.64 -4.59 -13.76
N ILE A 112 -12.94 -5.63 -13.30
CA ILE A 112 -12.02 -6.40 -14.14
C ILE A 112 -12.80 -7.22 -15.17
N GLU A 113 -13.86 -7.92 -14.76
CA GLU A 113 -14.70 -8.72 -15.64
C GLU A 113 -15.32 -7.87 -16.76
N ASP A 114 -15.88 -6.71 -16.42
CA ASP A 114 -16.48 -5.78 -17.40
C ASP A 114 -15.44 -5.25 -18.38
N ARG A 115 -14.20 -4.98 -17.92
CA ARG A 115 -13.11 -4.55 -18.80
C ARG A 115 -12.63 -5.67 -19.73
N LEU A 116 -12.57 -6.91 -19.26
CA LEU A 116 -12.19 -8.07 -20.08
C LEU A 116 -13.30 -8.44 -21.08
N ALA A 117 -14.56 -8.37 -20.67
CA ALA A 117 -15.70 -8.62 -21.55
C ALA A 117 -15.82 -7.57 -22.67
N GLY A 118 -15.35 -6.35 -22.41
CA GLY A 118 -15.24 -5.29 -23.43
C GLY A 118 -14.15 -5.51 -24.48
N GLU A 119 -13.13 -6.34 -24.21
CA GLU A 119 -12.03 -6.65 -25.14
C GLU A 119 -12.36 -7.83 -26.09
N LEU A 120 -13.48 -8.53 -25.88
CA LEU A 120 -13.92 -9.71 -26.66
C LEU A 120 -15.05 -9.40 -27.67
N LYS A 121 -15.32 -8.13 -27.97
CA LYS A 121 -16.28 -7.68 -28.99
C LYS A 121 -15.59 -6.88 -30.09
#